data_AF-A0AAJ6ZKE8-F1
#
_entry.id   AF-A0AAJ6ZKE8-F1
#
_cell.length_a   1.000
_cell.length_b   1.000
_cell.length_c   1.000
_cell.angle_alpha   90.00
_cell.angle_beta   90.00
_cell.angle_gamma   90.00
#
_symmetry.space_group_name_H-M   'P 1'
#
loop_
_entity.id
_entity.type
_entity.pdbx_description
1 polymer ?
#
loop_
_entity_poly.entity_id
_entity_poly.type
_entity_poly.pdbx_seq_one_letter_code
_entity_poly.pdbx_strand_id
1 'polypeptide(L)'
;MPTTKKKILNDEDQYNEDVRFNMAIRETFLNRFVHMFLMYENFVIMPDQDRDSWLTARESMVNFDKASFLSDQPQRHRPFLSRFLETQMFATLIDNKIMANWGDYDVNLQVF
;
A
#
# COMPACT_ATOMS: atom_id res chain seq x y z
N MET A 1 31.46 18.86 26.36
CA MET A 1 30.31 18.57 25.47
C MET A 1 29.13 19.41 25.95
N PRO A 2 28.45 20.17 25.09
CA PRO A 2 27.26 20.90 25.52
C PRO A 2 26.16 19.88 25.83
N THR A 3 25.73 19.83 27.09
CA THR A 3 24.56 19.06 27.50
C THR A 3 23.33 19.87 27.11
N THR A 4 22.73 19.55 25.96
CA THR A 4 21.47 20.16 25.54
C THR A 4 20.41 19.83 26.59
N LYS A 5 20.02 20.81 27.41
CA LYS A 5 18.94 20.63 28.38
C LYS A 5 17.68 20.25 27.61
N LYS A 6 17.11 19.08 27.88
CA LYS A 6 15.81 18.67 27.33
C LYS A 6 14.79 19.73 27.71
N LYS A 7 14.18 20.37 26.72
CA LYS A 7 13.06 21.30 26.92
C LYS A 7 11.90 20.48 27.48
N ILE A 8 11.42 20.83 28.67
CA ILE A 8 10.22 20.21 29.24
C ILE A 8 9.03 20.89 28.57
N LEU A 9 8.27 20.12 27.81
CA LEU A 9 7.06 20.58 27.12
C LEU A 9 5.85 20.43 28.04
N ASN A 10 4.84 21.27 27.86
CA ASN A 10 3.52 20.98 28.42
C ASN A 10 2.85 19.87 27.59
N ASP A 11 1.74 19.33 28.09
CA ASP A 11 1.07 18.19 27.46
C ASP A 11 0.59 18.49 26.04
N GLU A 12 0.14 19.72 25.77
CA GLU A 12 -0.32 20.15 24.44
C GLU A 12 0.83 20.27 23.44
N ASP A 13 1.95 20.85 23.84
CA ASP A 13 3.16 20.97 23.04
C ASP A 13 3.75 19.58 22.73
N GLN A 14 3.78 18.69 23.72
CA GLN A 14 4.25 17.31 23.52
C GLN A 14 3.33 16.55 22.55
N TYR A 15 2.02 16.66 22.71
CA TYR A 15 1.06 16.04 21.79
C TYR A 15 1.24 16.55 20.36
N ASN A 16 1.40 17.86 20.18
CA ASN A 16 1.64 18.45 18.86
C ASN A 16 2.96 17.96 18.23
N GLU A 17 4.03 17.84 19.02
CA GLU A 17 5.29 17.26 18.54
C GLU A 17 5.11 15.79 18.11
N ASP A 18 4.40 14.99 18.90
CA ASP A 18 4.14 13.58 18.58
C ASP A 18 3.29 13.43 17.31
N VAL A 19 2.28 14.27 17.10
CA VAL A 19 1.48 14.29 15.87
C VAL A 19 2.36 14.62 14.66
N ARG A 20 3.19 15.67 14.75
CA ARG A 20 4.09 16.06 13.65
C ARG A 20 5.10 14.96 13.33
N PHE A 21 5.65 14.31 14.36
CA PHE A 21 6.55 13.18 14.20
C PHE A 21 5.86 11.99 13.51
N ASN A 22 4.67 11.62 13.96
CA ASN A 22 3.86 10.56 13.34
C ASN A 22 3.52 10.87 11.88
N MET A 23 3.20 12.12 11.55
CA MET A 23 2.97 12.55 10.18
C MET A 23 4.23 12.41 9.32
N ALA A 24 5.38 12.89 9.81
CA ALA A 24 6.64 12.80 9.07
C ALA A 24 7.05 11.34 8.79
N ILE A 25 6.85 10.44 9.76
CA ILE A 25 7.04 9.01 9.54
C ILE A 25 6.10 8.50 8.45
N ARG A 26 4.78 8.72 8.59
CA ARG A 26 3.79 8.25 7.61
C ARG A 26 4.10 8.75 6.21
N GLU A 27 4.37 10.04 6.06
CA GLU A 27 4.70 10.65 4.77
C GLU A 27 5.95 10.02 4.15
N THR A 28 7.01 9.81 4.94
CA THR A 28 8.25 9.18 4.45
C THR A 28 7.99 7.76 3.94
N PHE A 29 7.22 6.96 4.68
CA PHE A 29 6.86 5.61 4.25
C PHE A 29 5.95 5.64 3.02
N LEU A 30 4.89 6.45 3.03
CA LEU A 30 3.91 6.53 1.94
C LEU A 30 4.56 7.00 0.64
N ASN A 31 5.40 8.03 0.68
CA ASN A 31 6.16 8.50 -0.48
C ASN A 31 6.98 7.36 -1.11
N ARG A 32 7.64 6.55 -0.28
CA ARG A 32 8.39 5.40 -0.78
C ARG A 32 7.48 4.34 -1.41
N PHE A 33 6.32 4.08 -0.84
CA PHE A 33 5.33 3.16 -1.40
C PHE A 33 4.79 3.65 -2.73
N VAL A 34 4.42 4.93 -2.86
CA VAL A 34 3.99 5.54 -4.13
C VAL A 34 5.00 5.24 -5.23
N HIS A 35 6.28 5.47 -4.97
CA HIS A 35 7.31 5.20 -5.98
C HIS A 35 7.48 3.72 -6.33
N MET A 36 7.34 2.81 -5.36
CA MET A 36 7.44 1.36 -5.63
C MET A 36 6.23 0.83 -6.40
N PHE A 37 5.04 1.38 -6.14
CA PHE A 37 3.77 0.91 -6.68
C PHE A 37 3.20 1.80 -7.78
N LEU A 38 3.90 2.83 -8.25
CA LEU A 38 3.38 3.81 -9.21
C LEU A 38 2.67 3.20 -10.43
N MET A 39 3.19 2.08 -10.94
CA MET A 39 2.68 1.40 -12.13
C MET A 39 2.02 0.05 -11.81
N TYR A 40 1.63 -0.22 -10.56
CA TYR A 40 1.11 -1.53 -10.15
C TYR A 40 -0.15 -1.93 -10.92
N GLU A 41 -0.97 -0.96 -11.33
CA GLU A 41 -2.23 -1.19 -12.02
C GLU A 41 -2.05 -1.90 -13.37
N ASN A 42 -0.91 -1.71 -14.03
CA ASN A 42 -0.57 -2.39 -15.28
C ASN A 42 -0.44 -3.91 -15.13
N PHE A 43 -0.29 -4.40 -13.89
CA PHE A 43 -0.11 -5.80 -13.56
C PHE A 43 -1.36 -6.41 -12.92
N VAL A 44 -2.44 -5.62 -12.76
CA VAL A 44 -3.73 -6.12 -12.30
C VAL A 44 -4.41 -6.87 -13.44
N ILE A 45 -4.79 -8.12 -13.19
CA ILE A 45 -5.51 -8.96 -14.15
C ILE A 45 -7.00 -8.74 -13.92
N MET A 46 -7.64 -8.05 -14.86
CA MET A 46 -9.08 -7.81 -14.80
C MET A 46 -9.85 -9.08 -15.15
N PRO A 47 -10.87 -9.44 -14.35
CA PRO A 47 -11.72 -10.58 -14.65
C PRO A 47 -12.61 -10.30 -15.87
N ASP A 48 -12.89 -11.36 -16.63
CA ASP A 48 -13.80 -11.37 -17.79
C ASP A 48 -15.25 -11.73 -17.41
N GLN A 49 -15.42 -12.37 -16.26
CA GLN A 49 -16.71 -12.78 -15.69
C GLN A 49 -17.40 -11.65 -14.90
N ASP A 50 -18.68 -11.87 -14.57
CA ASP A 50 -19.43 -10.95 -13.71
C ASP A 50 -18.97 -10.99 -12.24
N ARG A 51 -19.44 -10.01 -11.48
CA ARG A 51 -19.08 -9.82 -10.06
C ARG A 51 -19.37 -11.05 -9.20
N ASP A 52 -20.55 -11.67 -9.34
CA ASP A 52 -20.97 -12.75 -8.45
C ASP A 52 -20.17 -14.03 -8.72
N SER A 53 -19.92 -14.30 -10.01
CA SER A 53 -19.00 -15.36 -10.46
C SER A 53 -17.58 -15.13 -9.92
N TRP A 54 -17.09 -13.88 -9.93
CA TRP A 54 -15.79 -13.52 -9.34
C TRP A 54 -15.72 -13.72 -7.85
N LEU A 55 -16.74 -13.30 -7.10
CA LEU A 55 -16.76 -13.51 -5.65
C LEU A 55 -16.72 -14.98 -5.27
N THR A 56 -17.36 -15.84 -6.08
CA THR A 56 -17.39 -17.28 -5.84
C THR A 56 -16.04 -17.95 -6.14
N ALA A 57 -15.33 -17.49 -7.17
CA ALA A 57 -14.06 -18.10 -7.60
C ALA A 57 -12.81 -17.44 -6.98
N ARG A 58 -12.98 -16.32 -6.25
CA ARG A 58 -11.92 -15.38 -5.83
C ARG A 58 -10.64 -16.04 -5.31
N GLU A 59 -10.77 -17.00 -4.40
CA GLU A 59 -9.60 -17.63 -3.75
C GLU A 59 -8.68 -18.37 -4.73
N SER A 60 -9.21 -18.79 -5.88
CA SER A 60 -8.47 -19.49 -6.92
C SER A 60 -7.93 -18.57 -8.03
N MET A 61 -8.32 -17.29 -8.03
CA MET A 61 -7.99 -16.38 -9.12
C MET A 61 -6.59 -15.78 -8.94
N VAL A 62 -5.87 -15.67 -10.06
CA VAL A 62 -4.62 -14.92 -10.13
C VAL A 62 -4.97 -13.51 -10.58
N ASN A 63 -5.18 -12.62 -9.61
CA ASN A 63 -5.61 -11.23 -9.85
C ASN A 63 -4.44 -10.26 -10.14
N PHE A 64 -3.18 -10.71 -10.02
CA PHE A 64 -2.00 -9.86 -10.17
C PHE A 64 -0.81 -10.62 -10.78
N ASP A 65 -0.19 -10.07 -11.82
CA ASP A 65 1.03 -10.62 -12.43
C ASP A 65 2.28 -10.23 -11.62
N LYS A 66 2.55 -11.01 -10.58
CA LYS A 66 3.70 -10.83 -9.70
C LYS A 66 5.05 -10.94 -10.44
N ALA A 67 5.13 -11.82 -11.43
CA ALA A 67 6.39 -12.12 -12.10
C ALA A 67 6.85 -10.92 -12.93
N SER A 68 5.94 -10.38 -13.75
CA SER A 68 6.19 -9.18 -14.55
C SER A 68 6.38 -7.95 -13.66
N PHE A 69 5.59 -7.82 -12.58
CA PHE A 69 5.79 -6.71 -11.65
C PHE A 69 7.18 -6.74 -11.02
N LEU A 70 7.65 -7.90 -10.52
CA LEU A 70 8.97 -8.01 -9.89
C LEU A 70 10.14 -7.86 -10.86
N SER A 71 9.97 -8.24 -12.14
CA SER A 71 11.03 -8.05 -13.16
C SER A 71 11.31 -6.58 -13.41
N ASP A 72 10.27 -5.75 -13.42
CA ASP A 72 10.36 -4.31 -13.70
C ASP A 72 10.90 -3.49 -12.51
N GLN A 73 11.01 -4.13 -11.34
CA GLN A 73 11.44 -3.47 -10.11
C GLN A 73 12.97 -3.51 -9.94
N PRO A 74 13.58 -2.43 -9.42
CA PRO A 74 14.99 -2.42 -9.06
C PRO A 74 15.36 -3.57 -8.13
N GLN A 75 16.53 -4.18 -8.34
CA GLN A 75 16.97 -5.36 -7.57
C GLN A 75 16.91 -5.16 -6.05
N ARG A 76 17.20 -3.93 -5.58
CA ARG A 76 17.15 -3.57 -4.15
C ARG A 76 15.75 -3.61 -3.53
N HIS A 77 14.69 -3.50 -4.32
CA HIS A 77 13.30 -3.54 -3.82
C HIS A 77 12.74 -4.95 -3.82
N ARG A 78 13.25 -5.84 -4.68
CA ARG A 78 12.72 -7.20 -4.90
C ARG A 78 12.60 -8.04 -3.62
N PRO A 79 13.56 -8.07 -2.67
CA PRO A 79 13.42 -8.87 -1.45
C PRO A 79 12.24 -8.46 -0.57
N PHE A 80 11.94 -7.16 -0.53
CA PHE A 80 10.77 -6.64 0.18
C PHE A 80 9.49 -6.94 -0.61
N LEU A 81 9.46 -6.58 -1.90
CA LEU A 81 8.27 -6.73 -2.75
C LEU A 81 7.85 -8.20 -2.88
N SER A 82 8.79 -9.13 -3.05
CA SER A 82 8.46 -10.55 -3.19
C SER A 82 7.80 -11.15 -1.94
N ARG A 83 8.03 -10.58 -0.76
CA ARG A 83 7.33 -10.95 0.48
C ARG A 83 6.04 -10.17 0.66
N PHE A 84 6.06 -8.88 0.33
CA PHE A 84 4.90 -8.01 0.48
C PHE A 84 3.73 -8.43 -0.42
N LEU A 85 4.00 -8.85 -1.65
CA LEU A 85 2.99 -9.34 -2.61
C LEU A 85 2.31 -10.64 -2.17
N GLU A 86 2.86 -11.34 -1.17
CA GLU A 86 2.26 -12.54 -0.56
C GLU A 86 1.39 -12.20 0.66
N THR A 87 1.31 -10.92 1.06
CA THR A 87 0.54 -10.52 2.23
C THR A 87 -0.94 -10.41 1.92
N GLN A 88 -1.78 -10.73 2.92
CA GLN A 88 -3.22 -10.51 2.84
C GLN A 88 -3.57 -9.05 2.59
N MET A 89 -2.76 -8.12 3.11
CA MET A 89 -2.93 -6.69 2.88
C MET A 89 -2.86 -6.35 1.39
N PHE A 90 -1.86 -6.87 0.68
CA PHE A 90 -1.74 -6.66 -0.75
C PHE A 90 -2.84 -7.36 -1.55
N ALA A 91 -3.18 -8.61 -1.20
CA ALA A 91 -4.30 -9.31 -1.83
C ALA A 91 -5.61 -8.51 -1.72
N THR A 92 -5.88 -7.96 -0.52
CA THR A 92 -7.05 -7.12 -0.26
C THR A 92 -7.02 -5.83 -1.09
N LEU A 93 -5.85 -5.20 -1.25
CA LEU A 93 -5.69 -4.02 -2.10
C LEU A 93 -6.09 -4.31 -3.56
N ILE A 94 -5.62 -5.42 -4.13
CA ILE A 94 -5.92 -5.79 -5.52
C ILE A 94 -7.40 -6.17 -5.68
N ASP A 95 -7.94 -6.97 -4.76
CA ASP A 95 -9.36 -7.34 -4.77
C ASP A 95 -10.25 -6.09 -4.79
N ASN A 96 -9.94 -5.10 -3.96
CA ASN A 96 -10.72 -3.87 -3.90
C ASN A 96 -10.58 -3.01 -5.16
N LYS A 97 -9.38 -2.99 -5.77
CA LYS A 97 -9.18 -2.34 -7.08
C LYS A 97 -10.06 -2.97 -8.16
N ILE A 98 -10.20 -4.30 -8.14
CA ILE A 98 -11.09 -5.03 -9.05
C ILE A 98 -12.56 -4.73 -8.74
N MET A 99 -12.96 -4.72 -7.47
CA MET A 99 -14.33 -4.34 -7.04
C MET A 99 -14.74 -2.94 -7.51
N ALA A 100 -13.81 -1.99 -7.50
CA ALA A 100 -14.06 -0.64 -7.95
C ALA A 100 -14.53 -0.57 -9.42
N ASN A 101 -14.16 -1.53 -10.28
CA ASN A 101 -14.62 -1.60 -11.67
C ASN A 101 -16.14 -1.87 -11.79
N TRP A 102 -16.76 -2.45 -10.76
CA TRP A 102 -18.20 -2.70 -10.70
C TRP A 102 -18.97 -1.61 -9.91
N GLY A 103 -18.33 -0.48 -9.61
CA GLY A 103 -18.98 0.65 -8.94
C GLY A 103 -18.95 0.61 -7.41
N ASP A 104 -18.36 -0.44 -6.81
CA ASP A 104 -18.09 -0.49 -5.36
C ASP A 104 -16.76 0.23 -5.07
N TYR A 105 -16.82 1.55 -5.16
CA TYR A 105 -15.67 2.42 -4.96
C TYR A 105 -15.51 2.80 -3.49
N ASP A 106 -14.50 2.26 -2.83
CA ASP A 106 -14.05 2.81 -1.55
C ASP A 106 -13.03 3.92 -1.82
N VAL A 107 -13.44 5.16 -1.56
CA VAL A 107 -12.57 6.35 -1.63
C VAL A 107 -11.29 6.21 -0.82
N ASN A 108 -11.31 5.41 0.26
CA ASN A 108 -10.16 5.20 1.12
C ASN A 108 -9.19 4.14 0.58
N LEU A 109 -9.61 3.39 -0.44
CA LEU A 109 -8.81 2.37 -1.13
C LEU A 109 -8.26 2.86 -2.46
N GLN A 110 -8.46 4.14 -2.78
CA GLN A 110 -7.44 4.90 -3.48
C GLN A 110 -6.19 4.91 -2.61
N VAL A 111 -5.42 3.83 -2.61
CA VAL A 111 -4.05 3.93 -2.14
C VAL A 111 -3.31 4.67 -3.25
N PHE A 112 -3.37 6.01 -3.12
CA PHE A 112 -2.82 7.11 -3.92
C PHE A 112 -3.62 7.54 -5.16
#